data_AF-A0A1G0G9L2-F1
#
_entry.id   AF-A0A1G0G9L2-F1
#
_cell.length_a   1.000
_cell.length_b   1.000
_cell.length_c   1.000
_cell.angle_alpha   90.00
_cell.angle_beta   90.00
_cell.angle_gamma   90.00
#
_symmetry.space_group_name_H-M   'P 1'
#
loop_
_entity.id
_entity.type
_entity.pdbx_description
1 polymer ?
#
loop_
_entity_poly.entity_id
_entity_poly.type
_entity_poly.pdbx_seq_one_letter_code
_entity_poly.pdbx_strand_id
1 'polypeptide(L)'
;MVMKDSQMEPDRNDLKRFGLVTGCLIAGLFGLLFPWLLETAFPYWPWLLAAVLVLWALISPLTLKTIYISWLRFGSFMNRITTPLLLGVVFYLIITPMGLMMRLRGRDMMQLKPDPGKLSYRRQSQYRSRETLERPF
;
A
#
# COMPACT_ATOMS: atom_id res chain seq x y z
N MET A 1 -17.14 2.94 -21.33
CA MET A 1 -16.02 2.85 -22.28
C MET A 1 -15.28 4.18 -22.24
N VAL A 2 -14.33 4.35 -21.32
CA VAL A 2 -13.54 5.58 -21.15
C VAL A 2 -12.06 5.16 -21.14
N MET A 3 -11.42 5.46 -22.26
CA MET A 3 -9.99 5.52 -22.57
C MET A 3 -9.05 5.24 -21.39
N LYS A 4 -8.51 4.01 -21.32
CA LYS A 4 -7.43 3.61 -20.40
C LYS A 4 -6.19 3.19 -21.21
N ASP A 5 -5.82 3.99 -22.20
CA ASP A 5 -4.67 3.70 -23.08
C ASP A 5 -3.56 4.75 -23.03
N SER A 6 -3.64 5.76 -22.16
CA SER A 6 -2.59 6.78 -21.99
C SER A 6 -1.50 6.42 -20.97
N GLN A 7 -1.42 5.17 -20.51
CA GLN A 7 -0.55 4.76 -19.37
C GLN A 7 0.52 3.70 -19.73
N MET A 8 0.77 3.42 -21.02
CA MET A 8 1.70 2.37 -21.44
C MET A 8 3.05 2.85 -21.97
N GLU A 9 3.29 4.16 -22.00
CA GLU A 9 4.57 4.75 -22.38
C GLU A 9 4.98 5.77 -21.30
N PRO A 10 5.98 5.48 -20.45
CA PRO A 10 6.41 6.43 -19.45
C PRO A 10 6.97 7.70 -20.11
N ASP A 11 6.48 8.87 -19.69
CA ASP A 11 6.85 10.15 -20.29
C ASP A 11 8.35 10.44 -20.05
N ARG A 12 8.99 11.12 -21.01
CA ARG A 12 10.41 11.45 -20.92
C ARG A 12 10.74 12.25 -19.66
N ASN A 13 9.80 13.05 -19.15
CA ASN A 13 9.97 13.78 -17.90
C ASN A 13 9.89 12.88 -16.66
N ASP A 14 9.08 11.82 -16.69
CA ASP A 14 8.96 10.84 -15.59
C ASP A 14 10.27 10.05 -15.44
N LEU A 15 10.88 9.64 -16.54
CA LEU A 15 12.19 8.96 -16.52
C LEU A 15 13.28 9.87 -15.93
N LYS A 16 13.30 11.15 -16.31
CA LYS A 16 14.27 12.12 -15.79
C LYS A 16 14.07 12.38 -14.30
N ARG A 17 12.83 12.56 -13.85
CA ARG A 17 12.51 12.75 -12.43
C ARG A 17 12.88 11.52 -11.62
N PHE A 18 12.59 10.32 -12.11
CA PHE A 18 12.98 9.08 -11.45
C PHE A 18 14.51 8.97 -11.30
N GLY A 19 15.27 9.22 -12.37
CA GLY A 19 16.73 9.21 -12.32
C GLY A 19 17.30 10.26 -11.36
N LEU A 20 16.74 11.47 -11.34
CA LEU A 20 17.18 12.55 -10.45
C LEU A 20 16.86 12.26 -8.98
N VAL A 21 15.64 11.78 -8.69
CA VAL A 21 15.24 11.39 -7.32
C VAL A 21 16.08 10.23 -6.84
N THR A 22 16.23 9.17 -7.64
CA THR A 22 17.01 7.97 -7.27
C THR A 22 18.49 8.30 -7.10
N GLY A 23 19.07 9.10 -8.00
CA GLY A 23 20.46 9.57 -7.90
C GLY A 23 20.69 10.43 -6.67
N CYS A 24 19.77 11.35 -6.35
CA CYS A 24 19.82 12.16 -5.14
C CYS A 24 19.70 11.31 -3.87
N LEU A 25 18.80 10.31 -3.87
CA LEU A 25 18.60 9.40 -2.76
C LEU A 25 19.85 8.55 -2.51
N ILE A 26 20.45 7.98 -3.56
CA ILE A 26 21.70 7.22 -3.46
C ILE A 26 22.84 8.12 -3.00
N ALA A 27 23.00 9.31 -3.59
CA ALA A 27 24.05 10.25 -3.21
C ALA A 27 23.91 10.72 -1.75
N GLY A 28 22.68 11.00 -1.29
CA GLY A 28 22.41 11.37 0.09
C GLY A 28 22.64 10.21 1.07
N LEU A 29 22.13 9.02 0.76
CA LEU A 29 22.22 7.87 1.66
C LEU A 29 23.66 7.34 1.76
N PHE A 30 24.33 7.14 0.62
CA PHE A 30 25.68 6.56 0.58
C PHE A 30 26.80 7.61 0.69
N GLY A 31 26.55 8.84 0.25
CA GLY A 31 27.54 9.93 0.29
C GLY A 31 27.49 10.78 1.56
N LEU A 32 26.35 10.84 2.26
CA LEU A 32 26.19 11.67 3.46
C LEU A 32 25.78 10.86 4.69
N LEU A 33 24.75 10.02 4.59
CA LEU A 33 24.21 9.29 5.74
C LEU A 33 25.13 8.15 6.22
N PHE A 34 25.69 7.38 5.30
CA PHE A 34 26.64 6.30 5.59
C PHE A 34 27.93 6.77 6.27
N PRO A 35 28.65 7.78 5.75
CA PRO A 35 29.86 8.29 6.42
C PRO A 35 29.54 9.00 7.74
N TRP A 36 28.36 9.61 7.87
CA TRP A 36 27.92 10.22 9.12
C TRP A 36 27.56 9.17 10.20
N LEU A 37 27.03 8.00 9.79
CA LEU A 37 26.62 6.95 10.71
C LEU A 37 27.76 5.96 11.07
N LEU A 38 28.78 5.81 10.22
CA LEU A 38 29.86 4.81 10.40
C LEU A 38 31.23 5.41 10.78
N GLU A 39 31.32 6.72 11.03
CA GLU A 39 32.56 7.44 11.43
C GLU A 39 33.82 7.02 10.62
N THR A 40 33.64 6.69 9.34
CA THR A 40 34.70 6.15 8.49
C THR A 40 35.04 7.16 7.39
N ALA A 41 36.32 7.17 7.00
CA ALA A 41 36.89 8.12 6.04
C ALA A 41 36.01 8.25 4.79
N PHE A 42 35.70 9.50 4.41
CA PHE A 42 34.89 9.88 3.25
C PHE A 42 35.33 9.09 2.01
N PRO A 43 34.66 7.98 1.65
CA PRO A 43 35.09 7.20 0.52
C PRO A 43 34.74 8.01 -0.72
N TYR A 44 35.69 8.16 -1.66
CA TYR A 44 35.45 8.87 -2.93
C TYR A 44 34.70 8.02 -3.96
N TRP A 45 34.68 6.70 -3.76
CA TRP A 45 34.01 5.72 -4.63
C TRP A 45 32.48 5.88 -4.76
N PRO A 46 31.70 6.20 -3.71
CA PRO A 46 30.26 6.49 -3.81
C PRO A 46 29.96 7.71 -4.66
N TRP A 47 30.83 8.73 -4.65
CA TRP A 47 30.69 9.91 -5.52
C TRP A 47 30.93 9.56 -6.99
N LEU A 48 31.93 8.71 -7.28
CA LEU A 48 32.15 8.18 -8.62
C LEU A 48 30.96 7.32 -9.07
N LEU A 49 30.44 6.45 -8.21
CA LEU A 49 29.26 5.63 -8.50
C LEU A 49 28.04 6.49 -8.77
N ALA A 50 27.77 7.50 -7.93
CA ALA A 50 26.65 8.42 -8.10
C ALA A 50 26.79 9.26 -9.38
N ALA A 51 27.99 9.76 -9.68
CA ALA A 51 28.27 10.50 -10.91
C ALA A 51 28.08 9.63 -12.15
N VAL A 52 28.56 8.38 -12.13
CA VAL A 52 28.34 7.41 -13.21
C VAL A 52 26.84 7.12 -13.35
N LEU A 53 26.11 6.91 -12.26
CA LEU A 53 24.67 6.63 -12.29
C LEU A 53 23.85 7.82 -12.82
N VAL A 54 24.23 9.04 -12.44
CA VAL A 54 23.61 10.29 -12.93
C VAL A 54 23.94 10.54 -14.40
N LEU A 55 25.22 10.38 -14.82
CA LEU A 55 25.59 10.47 -16.23
C LEU A 55 24.88 9.40 -17.05
N TRP A 56 24.76 8.18 -16.54
CA TRP A 56 24.09 7.09 -17.24
C TRP A 56 22.57 7.35 -17.37
N ALA A 57 21.96 7.96 -16.35
CA ALA A 57 20.57 8.42 -16.40
C ALA A 57 20.36 9.55 -17.43
N LEU A 58 21.38 10.38 -17.71
CA LEU A 58 21.34 11.43 -18.73
C LEU A 58 21.58 10.92 -20.15
N ILE A 59 22.47 9.94 -20.32
CA ILE A 59 22.95 9.49 -21.65
C ILE A 59 22.00 8.48 -22.30
N SER A 60 21.35 7.58 -21.54
CA SER A 60 20.51 6.51 -22.12
C SER A 60 19.11 6.42 -21.49
N PRO A 61 18.17 7.29 -21.88
CA PRO A 61 16.77 7.19 -21.43
C PRO A 61 16.09 5.88 -21.89
N LEU A 62 16.58 5.22 -22.95
CA LEU A 62 16.01 3.96 -23.45
C LEU A 62 16.25 2.76 -22.52
N THR A 63 17.41 2.65 -21.88
CA THR A 63 17.67 1.60 -20.87
C THR A 63 16.95 1.91 -19.57
N LEU A 64 16.89 3.19 -19.21
CA LEU A 64 16.12 3.68 -18.07
C LEU A 64 14.62 3.37 -18.20
N LYS A 65 14.06 3.35 -19.42
CA LYS A 65 12.67 2.93 -19.69
C LYS A 65 12.42 1.49 -19.25
N THR A 66 13.29 0.54 -19.62
CA THR A 66 13.17 -0.88 -19.24
C THR A 66 13.31 -1.08 -17.72
N ILE A 67 14.26 -0.40 -17.10
CA ILE A 67 14.48 -0.44 -15.66
C ILE A 67 13.30 0.18 -14.91
N TYR A 68 12.80 1.34 -15.36
CA TYR A 68 11.64 2.03 -14.80
C TYR A 68 10.39 1.15 -14.86
N ILE A 69 10.11 0.52 -16.00
CA ILE A 69 8.95 -0.38 -16.15
C ILE A 69 9.09 -1.59 -15.23
N SER A 70 10.29 -2.17 -15.14
CA SER A 70 10.56 -3.31 -14.25
C SER A 70 10.41 -2.93 -12.78
N TRP A 71 10.91 -1.75 -12.41
CA TRP A 71 10.79 -1.17 -11.07
C TRP A 71 9.33 -0.88 -10.71
N LEU A 72 8.56 -0.32 -11.64
CA LEU A 72 7.14 -0.06 -11.45
C LEU A 72 6.35 -1.36 -11.29
N ARG A 73 6.69 -2.38 -12.08
CA ARG A 73 6.09 -3.72 -11.99
C ARG A 73 6.44 -4.40 -10.66
N PHE A 74 7.67 -4.23 -10.19
CA PHE A 74 8.08 -4.66 -8.87
C PHE A 74 7.33 -3.93 -7.75
N GLY A 75 7.16 -2.61 -7.87
CA GLY A 75 6.36 -1.81 -6.95
C GLY A 75 4.89 -2.27 -6.88
N SER A 76 4.30 -2.61 -8.02
CA SER A 76 2.95 -3.19 -8.08
C SER A 76 2.87 -4.56 -7.40
N PHE A 77 3.88 -5.42 -7.63
CA PHE A 77 3.97 -6.72 -6.96
C PHE A 77 4.12 -6.57 -5.44
N MET A 78 4.98 -5.65 -4.99
CA MET A 78 5.14 -5.30 -3.59
C MET A 78 3.81 -4.81 -3.00
N ASN A 79 3.11 -3.93 -3.70
CA ASN A 79 1.83 -3.41 -3.23
C ASN A 79 0.77 -4.51 -3.07
N ARG A 80 0.78 -5.53 -3.94
CA ARG A 80 -0.09 -6.71 -3.84
C ARG A 80 0.17 -7.51 -2.57
N ILE A 81 1.37 -7.45 -2.02
CA ILE A 81 1.73 -8.11 -0.75
C ILE A 81 1.47 -7.17 0.43
N THR A 82 1.90 -5.91 0.33
CA THR A 82 1.76 -4.90 1.40
C THR A 82 0.30 -4.63 1.73
N THR A 83 -0.59 -4.52 0.73
CA THR A 83 -2.02 -4.24 0.96
C THR A 83 -2.69 -5.31 1.86
N PRO A 84 -2.68 -6.61 1.50
CA PRO A 84 -3.26 -7.64 2.37
C PRO A 84 -2.46 -7.83 3.66
N LEU A 85 -1.15 -7.62 3.66
CA LEU A 85 -0.34 -7.68 4.88
C LEU A 85 -0.79 -6.60 5.88
N LEU A 86 -0.92 -5.36 5.44
CA LEU A 86 -1.32 -4.23 6.27
C LEU A 86 -2.75 -4.40 6.78
N LEU A 87 -3.67 -4.88 5.92
CA LEU A 87 -5.03 -5.25 6.34
C LEU A 87 -5.02 -6.39 7.37
N GLY A 88 -4.18 -7.41 7.16
CA GLY A 88 -4.01 -8.53 8.09
C GLY A 88 -3.47 -8.08 9.44
N VAL A 89 -2.48 -7.20 9.45
CA VAL A 89 -1.91 -6.60 10.66
C VAL A 89 -2.98 -5.81 11.41
N VAL A 90 -3.73 -4.94 10.74
CA VAL A 90 -4.84 -4.18 11.34
C VAL A 90 -5.90 -5.13 11.91
N PHE A 91 -6.27 -6.17 11.17
CA PHE A 91 -7.25 -7.16 11.63
C PHE A 91 -6.76 -7.91 12.88
N TYR A 92 -5.50 -8.33 12.91
CA TYR A 92 -4.96 -9.09 14.04
C TYR A 92 -4.62 -8.24 15.26
N LEU A 93 -4.19 -6.99 15.07
CA LEU A 93 -3.80 -6.10 16.17
C LEU A 93 -4.96 -5.31 16.76
N ILE A 94 -6.01 -5.03 15.99
CA ILE A 94 -7.12 -4.18 16.44
C ILE A 94 -8.41 -4.99 16.53
N ILE A 95 -8.87 -5.55 15.42
CA ILE A 95 -10.21 -6.18 15.33
C ILE A 95 -10.26 -7.46 16.16
N THR A 96 -9.26 -8.33 16.02
CA THR A 96 -9.16 -9.63 16.70
C THR A 96 -9.13 -9.49 18.22
N PRO A 97 -8.24 -8.68 18.83
CA PRO A 97 -8.22 -8.52 20.29
C PRO A 97 -9.47 -7.81 20.79
N MET A 98 -10.05 -6.88 20.02
CA MET A 98 -11.34 -6.27 20.39
C MET A 98 -12.46 -7.32 20.47
N GLY A 99 -12.56 -8.19 19.46
CA GLY A 99 -13.51 -9.31 19.46
C GLY A 99 -13.25 -10.33 20.58
N LEU A 100 -11.98 -10.63 20.87
CA LEU A 100 -11.59 -11.50 21.96
C LEU A 100 -11.96 -10.90 23.33
N MET A 101 -11.70 -9.61 23.52
CA MET A 101 -12.07 -8.86 24.73
C MET A 101 -13.59 -8.86 24.95
N MET A 102 -14.38 -8.75 23.87
CA MET A 102 -15.83 -8.86 23.93
C MET A 102 -16.31 -10.27 24.27
N ARG A 103 -15.65 -11.29 23.72
CA ARG A 103 -15.93 -12.70 24.01
C ARG A 103 -15.61 -13.04 25.47
N LEU A 104 -14.50 -12.54 26.01
CA LEU A 104 -14.13 -12.67 27.43
C LEU A 104 -15.13 -11.96 28.35
N ARG A 105 -15.66 -10.80 27.94
CA ARG A 105 -16.74 -10.08 28.66
C ARG A 105 -18.13 -10.73 28.51
N GLY A 106 -18.24 -11.87 27.80
CA GLY A 106 -19.51 -12.58 27.62
C GLY A 106 -20.54 -11.82 26.77
N ARG A 107 -20.13 -10.77 26.04
CA ARG A 107 -21.04 -10.01 25.17
C ARG A 107 -21.17 -10.71 23.82
N ASP A 108 -22.23 -11.49 23.67
CA ASP A 108 -22.61 -12.09 22.39
C ASP A 108 -23.41 -11.08 21.56
N MET A 109 -22.73 -10.32 20.69
CA MET A 109 -23.36 -9.31 19.84
C MET A 109 -24.24 -9.92 18.75
N MET A 110 -23.93 -11.15 18.31
CA MET A 110 -24.64 -11.81 17.23
C MET A 110 -25.68 -12.81 17.73
N GLN A 111 -25.84 -12.99 19.05
CA GLN A 111 -26.69 -14.00 19.67
C GLN A 111 -26.46 -15.37 19.01
N LEU A 112 -25.18 -15.71 18.79
CA LEU A 112 -24.78 -16.90 18.04
C LEU A 112 -25.05 -18.18 18.82
N LYS A 113 -25.23 -18.09 20.15
CA LYS A 113 -25.64 -19.22 20.98
C LYS A 113 -27.10 -19.60 20.68
N PRO A 114 -27.35 -20.84 20.20
CA PRO A 114 -28.71 -21.32 20.04
C PRO A 114 -29.39 -21.38 21.41
N ASP A 115 -30.54 -20.73 21.51
CA ASP A 115 -31.42 -20.70 22.67
C ASP A 115 -32.40 -21.89 22.57
N PRO A 116 -32.24 -22.94 23.39
CA PRO A 116 -33.11 -24.12 23.33
C PRO A 116 -34.56 -23.83 23.76
N GLY A 117 -34.84 -22.66 24.37
CA GLY A 117 -36.19 -22.24 24.73
C GLY A 117 -36.96 -21.52 23.61
N LYS A 118 -36.33 -21.19 22.48
CA LYS A 118 -36.98 -20.47 21.38
C LYS A 118 -37.60 -21.41 20.35
N LEU A 119 -38.90 -21.29 20.15
CA LEU A 119 -39.67 -22.00 19.12
C LEU A 119 -39.28 -21.59 17.68
N SER A 120 -38.73 -20.39 17.48
CA SER A 120 -38.28 -19.89 16.18
C SER A 120 -37.34 -18.69 16.34
N TYR A 121 -36.30 -18.62 15.52
CA TYR A 121 -35.39 -17.45 15.41
C TYR A 121 -35.89 -16.40 14.42
N ARG A 122 -37.01 -16.65 13.72
CA ARG A 122 -37.58 -15.70 12.76
C ARG A 122 -38.08 -14.47 13.50
N ARG A 123 -37.50 -13.30 13.21
CA ARG A 123 -38.12 -12.01 13.54
C ARG A 123 -39.24 -11.75 12.54
N GLN A 124 -40.49 -11.72 13.03
CA GLN A 124 -41.64 -11.30 12.24
C GLN A 124 -41.36 -9.91 11.66
N SER A 125 -41.47 -9.74 10.34
CA SER A 125 -41.33 -8.41 9.74
C SER A 125 -42.52 -7.58 10.19
N GLN A 126 -42.27 -6.46 10.85
CA GLN A 126 -43.35 -5.52 11.15
C GLN A 126 -43.94 -5.02 9.83
N TYR A 127 -45.27 -4.99 9.75
CA TYR A 127 -45.98 -4.49 8.57
C TYR A 127 -45.60 -3.03 8.37
N ARG A 128 -44.79 -2.76 7.33
CA ARG A 128 -44.40 -1.41 6.95
C ARG A 128 -45.60 -0.76 6.28
N SER A 129 -46.17 0.28 6.89
CA SER A 129 -47.32 0.99 6.34
C SER A 129 -47.01 1.53 4.94
N ARG A 130 -48.01 1.54 4.05
CA ARG A 130 -47.84 2.07 2.67
C ARG A 130 -47.28 3.49 2.65
N GLU A 131 -47.65 4.30 3.64
CA GLU A 131 -47.17 5.67 3.86
C GLU A 131 -45.64 5.76 4.04
N THR A 132 -45.00 4.74 4.62
CA THR A 132 -43.53 4.66 4.74
C THR A 132 -42.85 4.38 3.39
N LEU A 133 -43.57 3.80 2.42
CA LEU A 133 -43.04 3.56 1.06
C LEU A 133 -43.12 4.81 0.17
N GLU A 134 -43.91 5.81 0.56
CA GLU A 134 -44.07 7.06 -0.18
C GLU A 134 -42.90 8.03 0.06
N ARG A 135 -42.13 7.84 1.15
CA ARG A 135 -40.89 8.59 1.42
C ARG A 135 -39.74 7.63 1.76
N PRO A 136 -39.10 7.06 0.72
CA PRO A 136 -38.09 6.02 0.90
C PRO A 136 -36.73 6.52 1.42
N PHE A 137 -36.55 7.82 1.65
CA PHE A 137 -35.34 8.46 2.18
C PHE A 137 -35.69 9.49 3.25
#